data_AF-A0A5E4HIP2-F1
#
_entry.id   AF-A0A5E4HIP2-F1
#
_cell.length_a   1.000
_cell.length_b   1.000
_cell.length_c   1.000
_cell.angle_alpha   90.00
_cell.angle_beta   90.00
_cell.angle_gamma   90.00
#
_symmetry.space_group_name_H-M   'P 1'
#
loop_
_entity.id
_entity.type
_entity.pdbx_description
1 polymer ?
#
loop_
_entity_poly.entity_id
_entity_poly.type
_entity_poly.pdbx_seq_one_letter_code
_entity_poly.pdbx_strand_id
1 'polypeptide(L)'
;MFDKFHFFEACSAFTRKLRGVEDSFRMHSTVEVTVRDKNGKVKSHSVQKNLRTNGGADFWNTQLFAVSGINGQAKTAGYMAITTDATAAAATDTTLASEETTNGLARTAQLTPTHSAGATSSVFSNTFTYTGSSSKVIAKVGLFNDTHANGGTLVLETVLASTATVNANGDTITITWTINY
;
A
#
# COMPACT_ATOMS: atom_id res chain seq x y z
N MET A 1 -21.92 -44.97 26.30
CA MET A 1 -20.60 -44.43 25.93
C MET A 1 -20.67 -44.17 24.43
N PHE A 2 -21.00 -42.95 24.04
CA PHE A 2 -21.16 -42.55 22.64
C PHE A 2 -20.27 -41.35 22.35
N ASP A 3 -19.63 -41.48 21.20
CA ASP A 3 -18.62 -40.64 20.56
C ASP A 3 -19.07 -39.17 20.38
N LYS A 4 -18.18 -38.24 20.72
CA LYS A 4 -18.29 -36.80 20.38
C LYS A 4 -16.91 -36.28 19.97
N PHE A 5 -16.28 -36.95 19.01
CA PHE A 5 -15.36 -36.29 18.12
C PHE A 5 -16.11 -35.34 17.17
N HIS A 6 -15.47 -34.21 16.84
CA HIS A 6 -15.85 -33.23 15.81
C HIS A 6 -16.97 -32.22 16.13
N PHE A 7 -16.68 -31.16 16.90
CA PHE A 7 -17.31 -29.84 16.62
C PHE A 7 -16.62 -28.61 17.25
N PHE A 8 -15.29 -28.61 17.44
CA PHE A 8 -14.60 -27.43 18.00
C PHE A 8 -13.31 -27.00 17.27
N GLU A 9 -13.10 -27.44 16.03
CA GLU A 9 -11.99 -26.96 15.18
C GLU A 9 -12.44 -26.08 13.98
N ALA A 10 -13.69 -25.63 13.94
CA ALA A 10 -14.18 -24.77 12.86
C ALA A 10 -14.17 -23.27 13.18
N CYS A 11 -14.01 -22.86 14.45
CA CYS A 11 -14.10 -21.44 14.85
C CYS A 11 -12.75 -20.70 14.89
N SER A 12 -11.64 -21.36 14.55
CA SER A 12 -10.30 -20.74 14.47
C SER A 12 -9.86 -20.45 13.02
N ALA A 13 -10.61 -20.92 12.02
CA ALA A 13 -10.19 -20.86 10.61
C ALA A 13 -10.77 -19.66 9.83
N PHE A 14 -11.64 -18.84 10.44
CA PHE A 14 -12.34 -17.75 9.74
C PHE A 14 -11.94 -16.33 10.16
N THR A 15 -10.73 -16.16 10.72
CA THR A 15 -10.15 -14.82 10.98
C THR A 15 -8.67 -14.70 10.58
N ARG A 16 -8.23 -15.54 9.65
CA ARG A 16 -6.96 -15.38 8.94
C ARG A 16 -7.23 -15.02 7.47
N LYS A 17 -8.06 -13.99 7.24
CA LYS A 17 -8.25 -13.39 5.93
C LYS A 17 -7.46 -12.08 5.90
N LEU A 18 -6.53 -11.98 4.94
CA LEU A 18 -5.65 -10.84 4.58
C LEU A 18 -4.24 -10.71 5.23
N ARG A 19 -3.75 -11.66 6.03
CA ARG A 19 -2.35 -11.64 6.55
C ARG A 19 -1.29 -12.26 5.61
N GLY A 20 -1.56 -12.32 4.31
CA GLY A 20 -0.70 -12.98 3.32
C GLY A 20 -0.06 -12.05 2.29
N VAL A 21 -0.47 -10.79 2.22
CA VAL A 21 0.06 -9.80 1.25
C VAL A 21 0.27 -8.44 1.92
N GLU A 22 -0.45 -8.15 3.01
CA GLU A 22 -0.15 -6.99 3.83
C GLU A 22 0.90 -7.38 4.86
N ASP A 23 2.17 -7.06 4.58
CA ASP A 23 2.93 -6.43 5.65
C ASP A 23 2.22 -5.09 5.87
N SER A 24 1.14 -5.10 6.67
CA SER A 24 0.41 -3.89 6.99
C SER A 24 1.48 -2.90 7.41
N PHE A 25 1.59 -1.75 6.73
CA PHE A 25 2.64 -0.77 7.01
C PHE A 25 2.54 -0.37 8.49
N ARG A 26 3.29 -1.08 9.33
CA ARG A 26 3.24 -0.97 10.77
C ARG A 26 4.66 -0.64 11.16
N MET A 27 4.89 0.65 11.41
CA MET A 27 6.15 1.06 12.01
C MET A 27 6.21 0.50 13.43
N HIS A 28 6.92 -0.61 13.58
CA HIS A 28 7.28 -1.14 14.88
C HIS A 28 8.45 -0.34 15.42
N SER A 29 8.26 0.30 16.58
CA SER A 29 9.35 1.01 17.25
C SER A 29 9.37 0.66 18.73
N THR A 30 10.58 0.44 19.22
CA THR A 30 10.86 0.16 20.62
C THR A 30 11.86 1.17 21.14
N VAL A 31 11.69 1.59 22.39
CA VAL A 31 12.69 2.34 23.13
C VAL A 31 13.37 1.38 24.09
N GLU A 32 14.69 1.35 24.04
CA GLU A 32 15.52 0.58 24.95
C GLU A 32 16.29 1.54 25.86
N VAL A 33 16.19 1.30 27.16
CA VAL A 33 16.86 2.09 28.19
C VAL A 33 17.82 1.19 28.95
N THR A 34 19.11 1.53 28.91
CA THR A 34 20.13 0.88 29.74
C THR A 34 20.72 1.91 30.69
N VAL A 35 20.60 1.66 32.00
CA VAL A 35 21.26 2.43 33.04
C VAL A 35 22.54 1.70 33.41
N ARG A 36 23.68 2.39 33.41
CA ARG A 36 24.98 1.85 33.87
C ARG A 36 25.48 2.63 35.08
N ASP A 37 26.28 1.99 35.92
CA ASP A 37 26.99 2.65 37.01
C ASP A 37 28.26 3.34 36.51
N LYS A 38 28.96 4.04 37.43
CA LYS A 38 30.23 4.74 37.13
C LYS A 38 31.36 3.82 36.64
N ASN A 39 31.22 2.50 36.85
CA ASN A 39 32.19 1.50 36.42
C ASN A 39 31.75 0.79 35.12
N GLY A 40 30.67 1.27 34.47
CA GLY A 40 30.15 0.73 33.22
C GLY A 40 29.25 -0.51 33.36
N LYS A 41 28.97 -0.97 34.60
CA LYS A 41 28.12 -2.14 34.84
C LYS A 41 26.65 -1.75 34.69
N VAL A 42 25.87 -2.58 33.99
CA VAL A 42 24.42 -2.37 33.84
C VAL A 42 23.73 -2.48 35.20
N LYS A 43 23.03 -1.41 35.58
CA LYS A 43 22.16 -1.32 36.75
C LYS A 43 20.71 -1.67 36.43
N SER A 44 20.23 -1.27 35.25
CA SER A 44 18.86 -1.51 34.81
C SER A 44 18.82 -1.58 33.28
N HIS A 45 17.92 -2.39 32.77
CA HIS A 45 17.66 -2.55 31.35
C HIS A 45 16.16 -2.70 31.15
N SER A 46 15.59 -1.95 30.21
CA SER A 46 14.17 -2.08 29.86
C SER A 46 13.94 -1.79 28.39
N VAL A 47 12.98 -2.50 27.80
CA VAL A 47 12.51 -2.27 26.44
C VAL A 47 11.01 -2.04 26.49
N GLN A 48 10.55 -0.97 25.84
CA GLN A 48 9.15 -0.60 25.77
C GLN A 48 8.74 -0.39 24.31
N LYS A 49 7.50 -0.73 23.97
CA LYS A 49 6.91 -0.39 22.67
C LYS A 49 6.48 1.08 22.70
N ASN A 50 6.70 1.78 21.58
CA ASN A 50 6.19 3.12 21.43
C ASN A 50 4.69 3.11 21.13
N LEU A 51 3.97 4.09 21.67
CA LEU A 51 2.66 4.46 21.21
C LEU A 51 2.81 5.58 20.17
N ARG A 52 2.38 5.33 18.94
CA ARG A 52 2.28 6.39 17.94
C ARG A 52 1.14 7.34 18.33
N THR A 53 1.43 8.63 18.36
CA THR A 53 0.40 9.66 18.55
C THR A 53 -0.33 9.97 17.24
N ASN A 54 -1.48 10.62 17.33
CA ASN A 54 -2.23 11.08 16.15
C ASN A 54 -1.39 12.03 15.28
N GLY A 55 -0.67 12.99 15.89
CA GLY A 55 0.24 13.87 15.16
C GLY A 55 1.41 13.13 14.50
N GLY A 56 1.86 12.02 15.09
CA GLY A 56 2.83 11.12 14.45
C GLY A 56 2.28 10.43 13.20
N ALA A 57 0.99 10.05 13.21
CA ALA A 57 0.28 9.56 12.02
C ALA A 57 0.32 10.60 10.90
N ASP A 58 -0.12 11.82 11.25
CA ASP A 58 -0.28 12.90 10.29
C ASP A 58 1.07 13.27 9.67
N PHE A 59 2.12 13.32 10.50
CA PHE A 59 3.49 13.59 10.04
C PHE A 59 3.98 12.51 9.07
N TRP A 60 3.83 11.22 9.39
CA TRP A 60 4.28 10.14 8.50
C TRP A 60 3.51 10.11 7.19
N ASN A 61 2.18 10.28 7.26
CA ASN A 61 1.35 10.38 6.08
C ASN A 61 1.79 11.54 5.18
N THR A 62 2.12 12.69 5.78
CA THR A 62 2.65 13.85 5.05
C THR A 62 3.94 13.50 4.32
N GLN A 63 4.90 12.82 4.97
CA GLN A 63 6.17 12.49 4.34
C GLN A 63 6.03 11.48 3.19
N LEU A 64 5.12 10.53 3.31
CA LEU A 64 4.96 9.44 2.33
C LEU A 64 4.07 9.83 1.15
N PHE A 65 3.02 10.62 1.43
CA PHE A 65 1.89 10.78 0.51
C PHE A 65 1.53 12.24 0.19
N ALA A 66 1.93 13.25 0.99
CA ALA A 66 1.55 14.65 0.73
C ALA A 66 2.50 15.39 -0.24
N VAL A 67 1.91 16.15 -1.15
CA VAL A 67 2.51 16.75 -2.36
C VAL A 67 3.83 17.52 -2.17
N SER A 68 4.12 18.04 -0.97
CA SER A 68 5.39 18.71 -0.64
C SER A 68 6.39 17.74 0.00
N GLY A 69 7.19 17.06 -0.82
CA GLY A 69 8.31 16.24 -0.35
C GLY A 69 9.48 17.06 0.23
N ILE A 70 10.48 16.36 0.75
CA ILE A 70 11.74 16.94 1.24
C ILE A 70 12.55 17.51 0.06
N ASN A 71 13.22 18.65 0.25
CA ASN A 71 14.13 19.29 -0.72
C ASN A 71 13.51 19.67 -2.09
N GLY A 72 12.25 20.07 -2.13
CA GLY A 72 11.62 20.57 -3.36
C GLY A 72 11.28 19.49 -4.40
N GLN A 73 11.42 18.21 -4.05
CA GLN A 73 11.01 17.10 -4.90
C GLN A 73 9.51 16.84 -4.67
N ALA A 74 8.66 17.35 -5.56
CA ALA A 74 7.24 16.99 -5.63
C ALA A 74 7.08 15.56 -6.17
N LYS A 75 7.35 14.55 -5.34
CA LYS A 75 7.25 13.13 -5.69
C LYS A 75 6.86 12.29 -4.47
N THR A 76 5.66 12.51 -3.97
CA THR A 76 5.02 11.55 -3.05
C THR A 76 4.34 10.43 -3.82
N ALA A 77 4.13 9.30 -3.15
CA ALA A 77 3.52 8.11 -3.74
C ALA A 77 2.05 8.37 -4.09
N GLY A 78 1.80 9.00 -5.23
CA GLY A 78 0.47 9.45 -5.65
C GLY A 78 0.19 9.23 -7.14
N TYR A 79 1.09 8.58 -7.87
CA TYR A 79 0.89 8.28 -9.28
C TYR A 79 0.41 6.84 -9.42
N MET A 80 -0.86 6.65 -9.78
CA MET A 80 -1.45 5.32 -9.90
C MET A 80 -1.26 4.78 -11.33
N ALA A 81 -0.80 3.54 -11.43
CA ALA A 81 -0.59 2.83 -12.68
C ALA A 81 -1.32 1.49 -12.67
N ILE A 82 -1.68 1.00 -13.85
CA ILE A 82 -2.34 -0.30 -14.04
C ILE A 82 -1.63 -1.12 -15.11
N THR A 83 -1.74 -2.44 -15.03
CA THR A 83 -1.13 -3.35 -16.00
C THR A 83 -2.02 -4.55 -16.30
N THR A 84 -1.80 -5.12 -17.48
CA THR A 84 -2.36 -6.41 -17.91
C THR A 84 -1.54 -7.61 -17.41
N ASP A 85 -0.34 -7.38 -16.86
CA ASP A 85 0.45 -8.45 -16.27
C ASP A 85 -0.15 -8.94 -14.94
N ALA A 86 -0.34 -10.26 -14.87
CA ALA A 86 -0.95 -10.96 -13.74
C ALA A 86 0.08 -11.68 -12.86
N THR A 87 1.38 -11.50 -13.09
CA THR A 87 2.42 -12.00 -12.18
C THR A 87 2.16 -11.54 -10.75
N ALA A 88 2.46 -12.40 -9.77
CA ALA A 88 2.30 -12.04 -8.36
C ALA A 88 3.16 -10.81 -8.01
N ALA A 89 2.66 -9.97 -7.11
CA ALA A 89 3.45 -8.87 -6.56
C ALA A 89 4.63 -9.42 -5.74
N ALA A 90 5.78 -8.75 -5.81
CA ALA A 90 6.99 -9.15 -5.10
C ALA A 90 7.72 -7.94 -4.50
N ALA A 91 8.28 -8.10 -3.31
CA ALA A 91 9.02 -7.04 -2.63
C ALA A 91 10.28 -6.55 -3.39
N THR A 92 10.72 -7.31 -4.39
CA THR A 92 11.85 -6.97 -5.27
C THR A 92 11.43 -6.20 -6.52
N ASP A 93 10.13 -6.05 -6.79
CA ASP A 93 9.65 -5.39 -7.99
C ASP A 93 9.95 -3.89 -7.89
N THR A 94 10.70 -3.40 -8.88
CA THR A 94 11.03 -1.97 -9.01
C THR A 94 10.21 -1.27 -10.08
N THR A 95 9.47 -2.04 -10.88
CA THR A 95 8.68 -1.59 -12.03
C THR A 95 7.38 -2.37 -12.11
N LEU A 96 6.34 -1.75 -12.66
CA LEU A 96 5.10 -2.46 -12.99
C LEU A 96 5.25 -3.05 -14.39
N ALA A 97 5.52 -4.35 -14.49
CA ALA A 97 5.71 -5.00 -15.79
C ALA A 97 4.50 -4.81 -16.71
N SER A 98 4.74 -4.52 -17.99
CA SER A 98 3.69 -4.23 -18.99
C SER A 98 2.70 -3.13 -18.60
N GLU A 99 3.16 -2.12 -17.84
CA GLU A 99 2.38 -0.94 -17.50
C GLU A 99 1.66 -0.34 -18.72
N GLU A 100 0.36 -0.08 -18.57
CA GLU A 100 -0.41 0.57 -19.62
C GLU A 100 -0.04 2.06 -19.71
N THR A 101 0.33 2.50 -20.91
CA THR A 101 0.79 3.88 -21.16
C THR A 101 0.01 4.59 -22.26
N THR A 102 -1.01 3.93 -22.81
CA THR A 102 -1.78 4.41 -23.97
C THR A 102 -3.28 4.28 -23.72
N ASN A 103 -4.10 4.76 -24.66
CA ASN A 103 -5.55 4.55 -24.66
C ASN A 103 -6.27 5.00 -23.38
N GLY A 104 -5.79 6.08 -22.75
CA GLY A 104 -6.39 6.63 -21.53
C GLY A 104 -6.10 5.82 -20.25
N LEU A 105 -5.20 4.83 -20.33
CA LEU A 105 -4.81 3.96 -19.21
C LEU A 105 -3.42 4.30 -18.63
N ALA A 106 -2.76 5.35 -19.13
CA ALA A 106 -1.49 5.84 -18.60
C ALA A 106 -1.61 6.33 -17.15
N ARG A 107 -0.48 6.41 -16.44
CA ARG A 107 -0.44 7.00 -15.09
C ARG A 107 -1.14 8.36 -15.07
N THR A 108 -1.90 8.59 -14.01
CA THR A 108 -2.63 9.84 -13.85
C THR A 108 -1.73 10.97 -13.37
N ALA A 109 -2.26 12.19 -13.38
CA ALA A 109 -1.70 13.27 -12.57
C ALA A 109 -1.65 12.83 -11.09
N GLN A 110 -0.74 13.46 -10.34
CA GLN A 110 -0.53 13.16 -8.92
C GLN A 110 -1.84 13.24 -8.15
N LEU A 111 -2.25 12.11 -7.57
CA LEU A 111 -3.45 12.02 -6.76
C LEU A 111 -3.18 12.62 -5.40
N THR A 112 -4.13 13.40 -4.89
CA THR A 112 -4.13 13.86 -3.50
C THR A 112 -4.91 12.84 -2.68
N PRO A 113 -4.29 12.18 -1.68
CA PRO A 113 -5.01 11.25 -0.83
C PRO A 113 -6.03 11.99 0.03
N THR A 114 -7.18 11.36 0.29
CA THR A 114 -8.06 11.82 1.36
C THR A 114 -7.48 11.37 2.68
N HIS A 115 -7.11 12.34 3.52
CA HIS A 115 -6.62 12.16 4.88
C HIS A 115 -7.23 13.23 5.78
N SER A 116 -7.55 12.87 7.02
CA SER A 116 -7.98 13.82 8.05
C SER A 116 -7.07 13.71 9.27
N ALA A 117 -6.95 14.79 10.04
CA ALA A 117 -6.07 14.82 11.21
C ALA A 117 -6.41 13.68 12.18
N GLY A 118 -5.41 12.88 12.55
CA GLY A 118 -5.54 11.70 13.39
C GLY A 118 -6.13 10.46 12.73
N ALA A 119 -6.34 10.47 11.41
CA ALA A 119 -6.73 9.26 10.69
C ALA A 119 -5.60 8.23 10.66
N THR A 120 -5.99 6.95 10.60
CA THR A 120 -5.09 5.78 10.49
C THR A 120 -5.15 5.16 9.10
N SER A 121 -5.62 5.93 8.13
CA SER A 121 -5.70 5.48 6.75
C SER A 121 -5.70 6.67 5.80
N SER A 122 -5.28 6.43 4.57
CA SER A 122 -5.37 7.38 3.48
C SER A 122 -5.89 6.68 2.24
N VAL A 123 -6.77 7.36 1.50
CA VAL A 123 -7.44 6.79 0.33
C VAL A 123 -7.04 7.55 -0.91
N PHE A 124 -6.57 6.83 -1.91
CA PHE A 124 -6.38 7.30 -3.27
C PHE A 124 -7.50 6.76 -4.13
N SER A 125 -8.09 7.58 -4.99
CA SER A 125 -9.08 7.12 -5.95
C SER A 125 -8.80 7.72 -7.30
N ASN A 126 -8.86 6.89 -8.33
CA ASN A 126 -8.71 7.34 -9.70
C ASN A 126 -9.63 6.55 -10.64
N THR A 127 -10.17 7.25 -11.64
CA THR A 127 -10.94 6.65 -12.72
C THR A 127 -10.16 6.77 -14.02
N PHE A 128 -9.76 5.63 -14.58
CA PHE A 128 -9.21 5.54 -15.92
C PHE A 128 -10.36 5.43 -16.92
N THR A 129 -10.30 6.20 -18.01
CA THR A 129 -11.28 6.12 -19.10
C THR A 129 -10.59 5.52 -20.31
N TYR A 130 -11.02 4.33 -20.71
CA TYR A 130 -10.44 3.63 -21.84
C TYR A 130 -10.83 4.29 -23.16
N THR A 131 -9.85 4.60 -24.00
CA THR A 131 -10.08 5.22 -25.31
C THR A 131 -9.67 4.33 -26.49
N GLY A 132 -9.28 3.09 -26.21
CA GLY A 132 -8.90 2.11 -27.23
C GLY A 132 -10.10 1.36 -27.82
N SER A 133 -9.81 0.43 -28.73
CA SER A 133 -10.80 -0.36 -29.47
C SER A 133 -10.67 -1.87 -29.25
N SER A 134 -9.62 -2.33 -28.57
CA SER A 134 -9.36 -3.75 -28.28
C SER A 134 -9.62 -4.07 -26.80
N SER A 135 -9.95 -5.31 -26.47
CA SER A 135 -10.09 -5.73 -25.07
C SER A 135 -8.77 -5.59 -24.29
N LYS A 136 -8.85 -5.08 -23.06
CA LYS A 136 -7.75 -5.03 -22.09
C LYS A 136 -8.22 -5.61 -20.76
N VAL A 137 -7.50 -6.62 -20.29
CA VAL A 137 -7.76 -7.30 -19.02
C VAL A 137 -6.74 -6.80 -18.00
N ILE A 138 -7.15 -5.86 -17.16
CA ILE A 138 -6.30 -5.28 -16.12
C ILE A 138 -6.23 -6.25 -14.94
N ALA A 139 -5.01 -6.58 -14.53
CA ALA A 139 -4.75 -7.63 -13.55
C ALA A 139 -4.02 -7.12 -12.30
N LYS A 140 -3.28 -6.01 -12.39
CA LYS A 140 -2.48 -5.49 -11.28
C LYS A 140 -2.45 -3.96 -11.31
N VAL A 141 -2.28 -3.36 -10.14
CA VAL A 141 -2.15 -1.91 -9.92
C VAL A 141 -0.87 -1.62 -9.14
N GLY A 142 -0.23 -0.48 -9.45
CA GLY A 142 0.92 0.05 -8.72
C GLY A 142 0.75 1.53 -8.36
N LEU A 143 1.41 1.95 -7.28
CA LEU A 143 1.50 3.33 -6.83
C LEU A 143 2.96 3.78 -6.88
N PHE A 144 3.21 4.88 -7.59
CA PHE A 144 4.54 5.41 -7.86
C PHE A 144 4.71 6.81 -7.30
N ASN A 145 5.97 7.21 -7.15
CA ASN A 145 6.35 8.59 -6.85
C ASN A 145 6.69 9.42 -8.12
N ASP A 146 6.53 8.85 -9.31
CA ASP A 146 6.83 9.53 -10.58
C ASP A 146 5.70 9.33 -11.61
N THR A 147 5.52 10.33 -12.47
CA THR A 147 4.51 10.33 -13.52
C THR A 147 4.91 9.51 -14.76
N HIS A 148 6.20 9.23 -14.96
CA HIS A 148 6.69 8.55 -16.16
C HIS A 148 6.67 7.03 -15.97
N ALA A 149 6.16 6.32 -16.98
CA ALA A 149 6.24 4.87 -17.04
C ALA A 149 7.70 4.39 -17.00
N ASN A 150 7.97 3.31 -16.26
CA ASN A 150 9.32 2.81 -15.94
C ASN A 150 10.24 3.82 -15.20
N GLY A 151 9.69 4.95 -14.75
CA GLY A 151 10.36 5.94 -13.93
C GLY A 151 9.88 5.92 -12.48
N GLY A 152 10.72 6.46 -11.60
CA GLY A 152 10.44 6.54 -10.18
C GLY A 152 10.56 5.22 -9.44
N THR A 153 10.11 5.25 -8.19
CA THR A 153 10.03 4.11 -7.29
C THR A 153 8.62 3.55 -7.33
N LEU A 154 8.49 2.24 -7.57
CA LEU A 154 7.27 1.49 -7.27
C LEU A 154 7.15 1.37 -5.75
N VAL A 155 6.18 2.07 -5.16
CA VAL A 155 6.04 2.19 -3.70
C VAL A 155 5.14 1.09 -3.16
N LEU A 156 4.04 0.80 -3.87
CA LEU A 156 3.09 -0.26 -3.53
C LEU A 156 2.60 -0.90 -4.82
N GLU A 157 2.38 -2.21 -4.80
CA GLU A 157 1.68 -2.94 -5.87
C GLU A 157 0.77 -4.01 -5.28
N THR A 158 -0.25 -4.40 -6.04
CA THR A 158 -1.04 -5.58 -5.72
C THR A 158 -1.74 -6.12 -6.96
N VAL A 159 -1.93 -7.43 -6.99
CA VAL A 159 -2.76 -8.11 -7.99
C VAL A 159 -4.23 -7.93 -7.61
N LEU A 160 -5.07 -7.61 -8.58
CA LEU A 160 -6.51 -7.48 -8.39
C LEU A 160 -7.12 -8.84 -8.07
N ALA A 161 -8.00 -8.91 -7.07
CA ALA A 161 -8.68 -10.15 -6.67
C ALA A 161 -9.53 -10.77 -7.80
N SER A 162 -9.97 -9.94 -8.73
CA SER A 162 -10.57 -10.31 -10.01
C SER A 162 -10.07 -9.34 -11.07
N THR A 163 -9.73 -9.84 -12.25
CA THR A 163 -9.32 -8.99 -13.37
C THR A 163 -10.45 -8.05 -13.78
N ALA A 164 -10.12 -6.79 -14.07
CA ALA A 164 -11.06 -5.80 -14.57
C ALA A 164 -10.87 -5.64 -16.08
N THR A 165 -11.93 -5.84 -16.87
CA THR A 165 -11.85 -5.79 -18.33
C THR A 165 -12.50 -4.52 -18.87
N VAL A 166 -11.78 -3.78 -19.72
CA VAL A 166 -12.32 -2.71 -20.58
C VAL A 166 -12.27 -3.17 -22.03
N ASN A 167 -13.36 -2.95 -22.77
CA ASN A 167 -13.55 -3.53 -24.10
C ASN A 167 -13.96 -2.48 -25.13
N ALA A 168 -14.64 -1.42 -24.71
CA ALA A 168 -15.13 -0.37 -25.58
C ALA A 168 -14.54 0.99 -25.20
N ASN A 169 -14.38 1.85 -26.20
CA ASN A 169 -14.07 3.25 -25.97
C ASN A 169 -15.18 3.87 -25.09
N GLY A 170 -14.76 4.54 -24.02
CA GLY A 170 -15.65 5.11 -23.01
C GLY A 170 -15.86 4.23 -21.78
N ASP A 171 -15.43 2.97 -21.79
CA ASP A 171 -15.43 2.14 -20.58
C ASP A 171 -14.51 2.78 -19.53
N THR A 172 -14.88 2.64 -18.25
CA THR A 172 -14.09 3.19 -17.15
C THR A 172 -13.71 2.11 -16.14
N ILE A 173 -12.53 2.26 -15.54
CA ILE A 173 -12.10 1.50 -14.37
C ILE A 173 -11.80 2.49 -13.26
N THR A 174 -12.54 2.42 -12.17
CA THR A 174 -12.22 3.16 -10.94
C THR A 174 -11.45 2.26 -10.00
N ILE A 175 -10.25 2.70 -9.62
CA ILE A 175 -9.43 2.07 -8.61
C ILE A 175 -9.45 2.95 -7.36
N THR A 176 -9.82 2.34 -6.23
CA THR A 176 -9.74 2.97 -4.91
C THR A 176 -8.77 2.19 -4.05
N TRP A 177 -7.70 2.87 -3.63
CA TRP A 177 -6.63 2.31 -2.84
C TRP A 177 -6.67 2.89 -1.43
N THR A 178 -7.03 2.07 -0.45
CA THR A 178 -6.96 2.44 0.97
C THR A 178 -5.67 1.89 1.57
N ILE A 179 -4.83 2.79 2.08
CA ILE A 179 -3.59 2.45 2.79
C ILE A 179 -3.86 2.64 4.28
N ASN A 180 -3.70 1.58 5.07
CA ASN A 180 -3.88 1.62 6.53
C ASN A 180 -2.52 1.65 7.25
N TYR A 181 -2.40 2.46 8.31
CA TYR A 181 -1.16 2.66 9.09
C TYR A 181 -1.41 3.10 10.55
#